data_AF-A0A6M3M004-F1
#
_entry.id   AF-A0A6M3M004-F1
#
_cell.length_a   1.000
_cell.length_b   1.000
_cell.length_c   1.000
_cell.angle_alpha   90.00
_cell.angle_beta   90.00
_cell.angle_gamma   90.00
#
_symmetry.space_group_name_H-M   'P 1'
#
loop_
_entity.id
_entity.type
_entity.pdbx_description
1 polymer ?
#
loop_
_entity_poly.entity_id
_entity_poly.type
_entity_poly.pdbx_seq_one_letter_code
_entity_poly.pdbx_strand_id
1 'polypeptide(L)'
;MVDTPNYIKALLAPNGKKPQGRKVWSIDLETVWLPFFTATNTNGETNIPHDSLGCPLRLAYDADGSVKFSKSGRPITRVAKDLSDTIRMVRDNFTAGLQNYAGEVVNINPDGYRTQVELAQKAGEPILEKDRLNAANAIRQQVEAAMKAARAKAAKEPVKEPVKEPVKV
;
A
#
# COMPACT_ATOMS: atom_id res chain seq x y z
N MET A 1 -9.68 5.11 -36.00
CA MET A 1 -9.81 4.75 -34.57
C MET A 1 -8.63 3.85 -34.25
N VAL A 2 -7.86 4.16 -33.20
CA VAL A 2 -6.80 3.27 -32.74
C VAL A 2 -7.47 2.11 -32.03
N ASP A 3 -7.35 0.90 -32.56
CA ASP A 3 -7.92 -0.28 -31.94
C ASP A 3 -7.18 -0.58 -30.63
N THR A 4 -7.85 -0.36 -29.49
CA THR A 4 -7.31 -0.74 -28.19
C THR A 4 -7.08 -2.24 -28.16
N PRO A 5 -5.87 -2.72 -27.80
CA PRO A 5 -5.59 -4.14 -27.68
C PRO A 5 -6.58 -4.84 -26.74
N ASN A 6 -6.96 -6.08 -27.08
CA ASN A 6 -7.96 -6.82 -26.32
C ASN A 6 -7.59 -7.02 -24.84
N TYR A 7 -6.29 -7.14 -24.52
CA TYR A 7 -5.84 -7.26 -23.14
C TYR A 7 -6.12 -6.00 -22.33
N ILE A 8 -6.00 -4.79 -22.90
CA ILE A 8 -6.35 -3.53 -22.25
C ILE A 8 -7.87 -3.45 -22.02
N LYS A 9 -8.68 -3.84 -23.01
CA LYS A 9 -10.14 -3.89 -22.86
C LYS A 9 -10.55 -4.82 -21.70
N ALA A 10 -9.90 -5.97 -21.57
CA ALA A 10 -10.16 -6.91 -20.49
C ALA A 10 -9.79 -6.35 -19.10
N LEU A 11 -8.73 -5.54 -19.00
CA LEU A 11 -8.34 -4.90 -17.72
C LEU A 11 -9.35 -3.84 -17.24
N LEU A 12 -10.08 -3.21 -18.15
CA LEU A 12 -11.06 -2.17 -17.85
C LEU A 12 -12.49 -2.71 -17.65
N ALA A 13 -12.71 -4.01 -17.89
CA ALA A 13 -14.01 -4.64 -17.74
C ALA A 13 -14.36 -4.87 -16.25
N PRO A 14 -15.62 -4.62 -15.82
CA PRO A 14 -16.07 -4.96 -14.47
C PRO A 14 -15.89 -6.45 -14.18
N ASN A 15 -15.45 -6.78 -12.96
CA ASN A 15 -15.31 -8.17 -12.50
C ASN A 15 -16.11 -8.40 -11.21
N GLY A 16 -16.66 -9.61 -11.05
CA GLY A 16 -17.46 -9.99 -9.88
C GLY A 16 -16.65 -10.07 -8.58
N LYS A 17 -17.35 -10.01 -7.42
CA LYS A 17 -16.72 -10.24 -6.11
C LYS A 17 -16.25 -11.68 -5.98
N LYS A 18 -14.94 -11.88 -5.85
CA LYS A 18 -14.32 -13.18 -5.57
C LYS A 18 -13.97 -13.31 -4.07
N PRO A 19 -13.87 -14.55 -3.54
CA PRO A 19 -13.37 -14.82 -2.20
C PRO A 19 -12.03 -14.10 -1.95
N GLN A 20 -11.83 -13.61 -0.74
CA GLN A 20 -10.65 -12.82 -0.37
C GLN A 20 -9.83 -13.53 0.70
N GLY A 21 -8.68 -14.06 0.31
CA GLY A 21 -7.61 -14.52 1.20
C GLY A 21 -6.52 -13.46 1.38
N ARG A 22 -5.32 -13.89 1.81
CA ARG A 22 -4.14 -13.03 1.95
C ARG A 22 -3.88 -12.32 0.62
N LYS A 23 -3.82 -10.98 0.64
CA LYS A 23 -3.45 -10.20 -0.53
C LYS A 23 -1.94 -10.01 -0.62
N VAL A 24 -1.39 -10.20 -1.82
CA VAL A 24 -0.02 -9.83 -2.19
C VAL A 24 -0.15 -8.88 -3.36
N TRP A 25 0.24 -7.63 -3.13
CA TRP A 25 0.04 -6.54 -4.08
C TRP A 25 -1.43 -6.40 -4.52
N SER A 26 -2.34 -6.37 -3.54
CA SER A 26 -3.80 -6.27 -3.71
C SER A 26 -4.46 -7.43 -4.49
N ILE A 27 -3.69 -8.38 -4.99
CA ILE A 27 -4.16 -9.59 -5.67
C ILE A 27 -4.16 -10.76 -4.69
N ASP A 28 -5.14 -11.64 -4.84
CA ASP A 28 -5.31 -12.79 -3.97
C ASP A 28 -4.18 -13.81 -4.12
N LEU A 29 -3.56 -14.22 -3.01
CA LEU A 29 -2.52 -15.23 -3.06
C LEU A 29 -3.09 -16.59 -3.49
N GLU A 30 -4.10 -17.07 -2.79
CA GLU A 30 -4.55 -18.46 -2.89
C GLU A 30 -5.37 -18.74 -4.16
N THR A 31 -6.22 -17.81 -4.56
CA THR A 31 -7.15 -18.02 -5.67
C THR A 31 -6.68 -17.44 -7.01
N VAL A 32 -5.62 -16.63 -7.01
CA VAL A 32 -5.09 -16.00 -8.22
C VAL A 32 -3.61 -16.32 -8.41
N TRP A 33 -2.74 -15.91 -7.49
CA TRP A 33 -1.29 -16.11 -7.66
C TRP A 33 -0.89 -17.58 -7.71
N LEU A 34 -1.37 -18.41 -6.76
CA LEU A 34 -0.97 -19.82 -6.73
C LEU A 34 -1.47 -20.62 -7.94
N PRO A 35 -2.74 -20.50 -8.40
CA PRO A 35 -3.17 -21.16 -9.64
C PRO A 35 -2.39 -20.67 -10.85
N PHE A 36 -2.13 -19.36 -10.95
CA PHE A 36 -1.35 -18.78 -12.03
C PHE A 36 0.07 -19.36 -12.07
N PHE A 37 0.79 -19.35 -10.95
CA PHE A 37 2.16 -19.87 -10.91
C PHE A 37 2.24 -21.38 -11.01
N THR A 38 1.23 -22.11 -10.51
CA THR A 38 1.11 -23.55 -10.75
C THR A 38 0.97 -23.82 -12.26
N ALA A 39 0.13 -23.05 -12.96
CA ALA A 39 -0.03 -23.19 -14.41
C ALA A 39 1.25 -22.83 -15.18
N THR A 40 1.93 -21.73 -14.84
CA THR A 40 3.18 -21.34 -15.51
C THR A 40 4.31 -22.33 -15.24
N ASN A 41 4.42 -22.88 -14.03
CA ASN A 41 5.34 -23.97 -13.74
C ASN A 41 5.01 -25.23 -14.55
N THR A 42 3.73 -25.56 -14.69
CA THR A 42 3.28 -26.74 -15.45
C THR A 42 3.67 -26.64 -16.93
N ASN A 43 3.59 -25.43 -17.50
CA ASN A 43 4.00 -25.16 -18.87
C ASN A 43 5.52 -24.94 -19.05
N GLY A 44 6.30 -24.98 -17.96
CA GLY A 44 7.75 -24.74 -17.99
C GLY A 44 8.17 -23.27 -18.15
N GLU A 45 7.23 -22.33 -18.03
CA GLU A 45 7.47 -20.88 -18.16
C GLU A 45 8.10 -20.28 -16.90
N THR A 46 7.85 -20.91 -15.75
CA THR A 46 8.49 -20.59 -14.47
C THR A 46 9.07 -21.85 -13.85
N ASN A 47 10.04 -21.67 -12.95
CA ASN A 47 10.64 -22.77 -12.18
C ASN A 47 10.59 -22.45 -10.69
N ILE A 48 9.40 -22.10 -10.19
CA ILE A 48 9.20 -21.81 -8.76
C ILE A 48 9.29 -23.13 -8.00
N PRO A 49 10.09 -23.24 -6.92
CA PRO A 49 10.19 -24.46 -6.14
C PRO A 49 8.84 -24.98 -5.63
N HIS A 50 8.65 -26.30 -5.65
CA HIS A 50 7.39 -26.94 -5.22
C HIS A 50 7.06 -26.68 -3.75
N ASP A 51 8.07 -26.55 -2.88
CA ASP A 51 7.89 -26.17 -1.47
C ASP A 51 7.42 -24.72 -1.34
N SER A 52 7.81 -23.82 -2.25
CA SER A 52 7.33 -22.44 -2.30
C SER A 52 5.86 -22.39 -2.75
N LEU A 53 5.45 -23.23 -3.71
CA LEU A 53 4.05 -23.34 -4.14
C LEU A 53 3.17 -24.05 -3.09
N GLY A 54 3.67 -25.12 -2.47
CA GLY A 54 2.95 -25.93 -1.47
C GLY A 54 2.92 -25.30 -0.07
N CYS A 55 3.92 -24.47 0.28
CA CYS A 55 3.98 -23.72 1.53
C CYS A 55 4.27 -22.24 1.23
N PRO A 56 3.26 -21.50 0.72
CA PRO A 56 3.44 -20.15 0.21
C PRO A 56 3.52 -19.10 1.31
N LEU A 57 3.05 -19.41 2.53
CA LEU A 57 3.16 -18.57 3.72
C LEU A 57 4.07 -19.25 4.74
N ARG A 58 5.16 -18.60 5.10
CA ARG A 58 6.20 -19.12 6.00
C ARG A 58 6.42 -18.18 7.18
N LEU A 59 6.91 -18.71 8.29
CA LEU A 59 7.36 -17.88 9.41
C LEU A 59 8.50 -16.97 8.94
N ALA A 60 8.46 -15.72 9.40
CA ALA A 60 9.57 -14.80 9.23
C ALA A 60 10.58 -15.01 10.35
N TYR A 61 11.86 -14.92 10.01
CA TYR A 61 12.96 -15.09 10.95
C TYR A 61 13.83 -13.83 11.02
N ASP A 62 14.42 -13.59 12.18
CA ASP A 62 15.50 -12.64 12.40
C ASP A 62 16.84 -13.21 11.91
N ALA A 63 17.88 -12.36 11.87
CA ALA A 63 19.20 -12.77 11.38
C ALA A 63 19.86 -13.84 12.27
N ASP A 64 19.45 -13.91 13.54
CA ASP A 64 19.87 -14.92 14.51
C ASP A 64 19.09 -16.24 14.42
N GLY A 65 18.13 -16.34 13.48
CA GLY A 65 17.29 -17.53 13.29
C GLY A 65 16.10 -17.62 14.24
N SER A 66 15.86 -16.63 15.08
CA SER A 66 14.65 -16.58 15.92
C SER A 66 13.40 -16.19 15.10
N VAL A 67 12.22 -16.65 15.54
CA VAL A 67 10.95 -16.31 14.87
C VAL A 67 10.59 -14.85 15.15
N LYS A 68 10.25 -14.10 14.12
CA LYS A 68 9.79 -12.71 14.22
C LYS A 68 8.39 -12.63 14.80
N PHE A 69 8.20 -11.73 15.75
CA PHE A 69 6.90 -11.40 16.33
C PHE A 69 6.46 -9.97 16.00
N SER A 70 5.15 -9.76 15.85
CA SER A 70 4.55 -8.43 15.73
C SER A 70 4.63 -7.67 17.05
N LYS A 71 4.34 -6.36 17.02
CA LYS A 71 4.18 -5.54 18.25
C LYS A 71 3.09 -6.09 19.21
N SER A 72 2.17 -6.90 18.70
CA SER A 72 1.12 -7.56 19.47
C SER A 72 1.48 -8.99 19.93
N GLY A 73 2.72 -9.43 19.73
CA GLY A 73 3.20 -10.74 20.18
C GLY A 73 2.73 -11.92 19.32
N ARG A 74 2.29 -11.69 18.08
CA ARG A 74 1.92 -12.77 17.14
C ARG A 74 3.07 -13.09 16.18
N PRO A 75 3.36 -14.38 15.89
CA PRO A 75 4.35 -14.73 14.87
C PRO A 75 4.03 -14.10 13.52
N ILE A 76 5.05 -13.53 12.87
CA ILE A 76 4.89 -12.91 11.56
C ILE A 76 5.01 -13.97 10.48
N THR A 77 4.01 -14.04 9.60
CA THR A 77 4.07 -14.83 8.36
C THR A 77 4.37 -13.96 7.15
N ARG A 78 5.23 -14.45 6.27
CA ARG A 78 5.61 -13.82 5.00
C ARG A 78 5.40 -14.79 3.85
N VAL A 79 5.26 -14.23 2.66
CA VAL A 79 5.23 -15.03 1.42
C VAL A 79 6.60 -15.66 1.22
N ALA A 80 6.65 -16.90 0.75
CA ALA A 80 7.90 -17.57 0.37
C ALA A 80 8.73 -16.68 -0.58
N LYS A 81 10.05 -16.67 -0.41
CA LYS A 81 10.93 -15.71 -1.09
C LYS A 81 10.80 -15.81 -2.61
N ASP A 82 10.84 -17.02 -3.16
CA ASP A 82 10.76 -17.24 -4.62
C ASP A 82 9.45 -16.69 -5.19
N LEU A 83 8.32 -16.98 -4.53
CA LEU A 83 7.01 -16.42 -4.89
C LEU A 83 7.01 -14.89 -4.80
N SER A 84 7.54 -14.33 -3.72
CA SER A 84 7.60 -12.88 -3.54
C SER A 84 8.40 -12.19 -4.63
N ASP A 85 9.52 -12.77 -5.04
CA ASP A 85 10.39 -12.21 -6.08
C ASP A 85 9.75 -12.36 -7.47
N THR A 86 9.15 -13.51 -7.79
CA THR A 86 8.42 -13.68 -9.06
C THR A 86 7.20 -12.77 -9.15
N ILE A 87 6.43 -12.62 -8.08
CA ILE A 87 5.30 -11.66 -8.03
C ILE A 87 5.79 -10.24 -8.28
N ARG A 88 6.92 -9.85 -7.68
CA ARG A 88 7.52 -8.54 -7.91
C ARG A 88 7.89 -8.35 -9.39
N MET A 89 8.52 -9.35 -10.01
CA MET A 89 8.84 -9.30 -11.44
C MET A 89 7.58 -9.16 -12.32
N VAL A 90 6.54 -9.96 -12.06
CA VAL A 90 5.27 -9.86 -12.80
C VAL A 90 4.66 -8.47 -12.67
N ARG A 91 4.67 -7.91 -11.46
CA ARG A 91 4.22 -6.54 -11.22
C ARG A 91 5.02 -5.52 -12.02
N ASP A 92 6.35 -5.61 -11.96
CA ASP A 92 7.23 -4.64 -12.61
C ASP A 92 7.02 -4.69 -14.14
N ASN A 93 6.83 -5.88 -14.72
CA ASN A 93 6.45 -6.08 -16.12
C ASN A 93 5.06 -5.53 -16.45
N PHE A 94 4.07 -5.74 -15.58
CA PHE A 94 2.73 -5.19 -15.75
C PHE A 94 2.76 -3.66 -15.74
N THR A 95 3.49 -3.04 -14.81
CA THR A 95 3.68 -1.59 -14.77
C THR A 95 4.34 -1.06 -16.04
N ALA A 96 5.39 -1.73 -16.53
CA ALA A 96 6.03 -1.37 -17.79
C ALA A 96 5.02 -1.41 -18.96
N GLY A 97 4.16 -2.44 -19.02
CA GLY A 97 3.11 -2.54 -20.03
C GLY A 97 2.12 -1.36 -19.99
N LEU A 98 1.68 -0.94 -18.80
CA LEU A 98 0.81 0.24 -18.64
C LEU A 98 1.51 1.53 -19.10
N GLN A 99 2.78 1.70 -18.75
CA GLN A 99 3.57 2.88 -19.13
C GLN A 99 3.79 2.94 -20.64
N ASN A 100 4.10 1.80 -21.26
CA ASN A 100 4.29 1.70 -22.70
C ASN A 100 3.01 2.08 -23.45
N TYR A 101 1.86 1.51 -23.05
CA TYR A 101 0.58 1.85 -23.66
C TYR A 101 0.25 3.35 -23.51
N ALA A 102 0.47 3.93 -22.33
CA ALA A 102 0.28 5.37 -22.13
C ALA A 102 1.19 6.20 -23.05
N GLY A 103 2.47 5.82 -23.15
CA GLY A 103 3.44 6.47 -24.05
C GLY A 103 3.05 6.35 -25.53
N GLU A 104 2.56 5.19 -25.96
CA GLU A 104 2.04 4.98 -27.32
C GLU A 104 0.86 5.91 -27.63
N VAL A 105 -0.10 6.02 -26.71
CA VAL A 105 -1.26 6.93 -26.87
C VAL A 105 -0.80 8.38 -26.94
N VAL A 106 0.14 8.80 -26.09
CA VAL A 106 0.73 10.15 -26.13
C VAL A 106 1.37 10.43 -27.49
N ASN A 107 2.05 9.46 -28.07
CA ASN A 107 2.73 9.63 -29.36
C ASN A 107 1.77 9.59 -30.56
N ILE A 108 0.78 8.70 -30.54
CA ILE A 108 -0.15 8.47 -31.67
C ILE A 108 -1.32 9.45 -31.66
N ASN A 109 -1.78 9.89 -30.48
CA ASN A 109 -2.89 10.83 -30.30
C ASN A 109 -2.57 11.88 -29.22
N PRO A 110 -1.58 12.76 -29.45
CA PRO A 110 -1.11 13.72 -28.46
C PRO A 110 -2.19 14.72 -28.03
N ASP A 111 -2.99 15.22 -28.97
CA ASP A 111 -4.02 16.21 -28.67
C ASP A 111 -5.18 15.60 -27.86
N GLY A 112 -5.63 14.39 -28.23
CA GLY A 112 -6.66 13.68 -27.46
C GLY A 112 -6.20 13.38 -26.03
N TYR A 113 -4.94 12.99 -25.85
CA TYR A 113 -4.36 12.80 -24.52
C TYR A 113 -4.29 14.12 -23.73
N ARG A 114 -3.81 15.21 -24.35
CA ARG A 114 -3.74 16.54 -23.72
C ARG A 114 -5.13 17.02 -23.28
N THR A 115 -6.13 16.89 -24.13
CA THR A 115 -7.52 17.26 -23.79
C THR A 115 -8.01 16.50 -22.57
N GLN A 116 -7.74 15.19 -22.46
CA GLN A 116 -8.13 14.43 -21.27
C GLN A 116 -7.40 14.91 -20.01
N VAL A 117 -6.11 15.25 -20.10
CA VAL A 117 -5.35 15.82 -18.98
C VAL A 117 -5.96 17.15 -18.52
N GLU A 118 -6.27 18.06 -19.44
CA GLU A 118 -6.85 19.37 -19.12
C GLU A 118 -8.25 19.25 -18.47
N LEU A 119 -9.10 18.37 -19.02
CA LEU A 119 -10.42 18.10 -18.45
C LEU A 119 -10.31 17.54 -17.03
N ALA A 120 -9.40 16.59 -16.81
CA ALA A 120 -9.16 16.00 -15.50
C ALA A 120 -8.63 17.03 -14.49
N GLN A 121 -7.72 17.90 -14.89
CA GLN A 121 -7.18 18.96 -14.03
C GLN A 121 -8.27 19.95 -13.61
N LYS A 122 -9.05 20.47 -14.56
CA LYS A 122 -10.17 21.38 -14.27
C LYS A 122 -11.20 20.73 -13.33
N ALA A 123 -11.49 19.45 -13.51
CA ALA A 123 -12.41 18.72 -12.63
C ALA A 123 -11.82 18.47 -11.23
N GLY A 124 -10.49 18.35 -11.11
CA GLY A 124 -9.79 18.09 -9.85
C GLY A 124 -9.58 19.33 -8.97
N GLU A 125 -9.47 20.53 -9.55
CA GLU A 125 -9.26 21.79 -8.83
C GLU A 125 -10.22 22.04 -7.65
N PRO A 126 -11.56 21.98 -7.82
CA PRO A 126 -12.47 22.26 -6.70
C PRO A 126 -12.38 21.22 -5.58
N ILE A 127 -12.02 19.97 -5.90
CA ILE A 127 -11.81 18.90 -4.90
C ILE A 127 -10.57 19.23 -4.08
N LEU A 128 -9.47 19.59 -4.76
CA LEU A 128 -8.21 19.92 -4.11
C LEU A 128 -8.35 21.12 -3.16
N GLU A 129 -9.08 22.15 -3.57
CA GLU A 129 -9.28 23.34 -2.73
C GLU A 129 -10.11 23.02 -1.48
N LYS A 130 -11.21 22.27 -1.65
CA LYS A 130 -12.01 21.80 -0.52
C LYS A 130 -11.19 20.97 0.45
N ASP A 131 -10.37 20.04 -0.04
CA ASP A 131 -9.58 19.15 0.79
C ASP A 131 -8.46 19.90 1.53
N ARG A 132 -7.85 20.91 0.89
CA ARG A 132 -6.89 21.82 1.56
C ARG A 132 -7.53 22.57 2.72
N LEU A 133 -8.72 23.14 2.52
CA LEU A 133 -9.46 23.84 3.58
C LEU A 133 -9.81 22.89 4.74
N ASN A 134 -10.28 21.68 4.43
CA ASN A 134 -10.59 20.67 5.44
C ASN A 134 -9.35 20.25 6.23
N ALA A 135 -8.22 20.05 5.57
CA ALA A 135 -6.95 19.72 6.22
C ALA A 135 -6.49 20.85 7.15
N ALA A 136 -6.54 22.11 6.70
CA ALA A 136 -6.18 23.27 7.51
C ALA A 136 -7.07 23.39 8.76
N ASN A 137 -8.38 23.18 8.60
CA ASN A 137 -9.33 23.17 9.72
C ASN A 137 -9.05 22.04 10.72
N ALA A 138 -8.77 20.84 10.23
CA ALA A 138 -8.44 19.69 11.08
C ALA A 138 -7.15 19.91 11.87
N ILE A 139 -6.11 20.48 11.24
CA ILE A 139 -4.86 20.83 11.92
C ILE A 139 -5.12 21.86 13.02
N ARG A 140 -5.90 22.92 12.74
CA ARG A 140 -6.25 23.93 13.74
C ARG A 140 -6.96 23.31 14.94
N GLN A 141 -7.91 22.42 14.70
CA GLN A 141 -8.63 21.71 15.76
C GLN A 141 -7.71 20.80 16.58
N GLN A 142 -6.76 20.10 15.95
CA GLN A 142 -5.79 19.28 16.66
C GLN A 142 -4.84 20.12 17.53
N VAL A 143 -4.35 21.24 17.03
CA VAL A 143 -3.50 22.17 17.80
C VAL A 143 -4.27 22.73 18.99
N GLU A 144 -5.52 23.14 18.79
CA GLU A 144 -6.37 23.66 19.87
C GLU A 144 -6.65 22.59 20.94
N ALA A 145 -6.99 21.36 20.52
CA ALA A 145 -7.19 20.23 21.43
C ALA A 145 -5.91 19.87 22.20
N ALA A 146 -4.75 19.86 21.52
CA ALA A 146 -3.46 19.60 22.14
C ALA A 146 -3.07 20.69 23.16
N MET A 147 -3.29 21.97 22.82
CA MET A 147 -3.08 23.09 23.76
C MET A 147 -4.03 23.02 24.95
N LYS A 148 -5.30 22.67 24.74
CA LYS A 148 -6.27 22.48 25.82
C LYS A 148 -5.88 21.31 26.74
N ALA A 149 -5.43 20.20 26.16
CA ALA A 149 -4.93 19.06 26.91
C ALA A 149 -3.64 19.38 27.69
N ALA A 150 -2.72 20.15 27.09
CA ALA A 150 -1.49 20.60 27.75
C ALA A 150 -1.79 21.56 28.91
N ARG A 151 -2.69 22.53 28.72
CA ARG A 151 -3.15 23.44 29.79
C ARG A 151 -3.87 22.68 30.92
N ALA A 152 -4.70 21.69 30.58
CA ALA A 152 -5.37 20.86 31.58
C ALA A 152 -4.40 19.93 32.35
N LYS A 153 -3.29 19.50 31.73
CA LYS A 153 -2.21 18.78 32.43
C LYS A 153 -1.40 19.70 33.32
N ALA A 154 -1.02 20.88 32.84
CA ALA A 154 -0.28 21.88 33.62
C ALA A 154 -1.08 22.38 34.84
N ALA A 155 -2.39 22.56 34.71
CA ALA A 155 -3.26 22.94 35.84
C ALA A 155 -3.47 21.82 36.87
N LYS A 156 -3.11 20.57 36.54
CA LYS A 156 -3.20 19.41 37.44
C LYS A 156 -1.89 19.04 38.11
N GLU A 157 -0.76 19.66 37.74
CA GLU A 157 0.49 19.51 38.49
C GLU A 157 0.47 20.51 39.67
N PRO A 158 0.41 20.03 40.92
CA PRO A 158 0.50 20.91 42.07
C PRO A 158 1.93 21.46 42.17
N VAL A 159 2.02 22.77 42.44
CA VAL A 159 3.26 23.44 42.85
C VAL A 159 3.84 22.66 44.02
N LYS A 160 4.95 21.95 43.81
CA LYS A 160 5.74 21.40 44.90
C LYS A 160 6.29 22.60 45.68
N GLU A 161 5.71 22.88 46.83
CA GLU A 161 6.25 23.87 47.77
C GLU A 161 7.73 23.55 48.06
N PRO A 162 8.61 24.57 48.09
CA PRO A 162 10.00 24.36 48.45
C PRO A 162 10.05 23.99 49.93
N VAL A 163 10.42 22.74 50.23
CA VAL A 163 10.69 22.28 51.59
C VAL A 163 11.89 23.07 52.11
N LYS A 164 11.62 24.01 53.03
CA LYS A 164 12.65 24.68 53.82
C LYS A 164 13.39 23.64 54.66
N GLU A 165 14.72 23.65 54.55
CA GLU A 165 15.64 22.95 55.44
C GLU A 165 15.37 23.29 56.91
N PRO A 166 15.65 22.35 57.82
CA PRO A 166 16.26 22.71 59.09
C PRO A 166 17.70 22.19 59.12
N VAL A 167 18.61 23.17 59.18
CA VAL A 167 19.99 23.04 59.64
C VAL A 167 20.01 22.23 60.95
N LYS A 168 20.86 21.20 61.02
CA LYS A 168 21.22 20.53 62.28
C LYS A 168 22.64 20.90 62.68
N VAL A 169 22.71 21.27 63.97
CA VAL A 169 23.83 21.71 64.81
C VAL A 169 25.00 20.73 64.80
#